data_AF-A0A848YQ27-F1
#
_entry.id   AF-A0A848YQ27-F1
#
_cell.length_a   1.000
_cell.length_b   1.000
_cell.length_c   1.000
_cell.angle_alpha   90.00
_cell.angle_beta   90.00
_cell.angle_gamma   90.00
#
_symmetry.space_group_name_H-M   'P 1'
#
loop_
_entity.id
_entity.type
_entity.pdbx_description
1 polymer ?
#
loop_
_entity_poly.entity_id
_entity_poly.type
_entity_poly.pdbx_seq_one_letter_code
_entity_poly.pdbx_strand_id
1 'polypeptide(L)'
;MSEEKKTLDAGMAKEEPVRDIPIQDLDVKRLIQLDACTRCGECQRWCPVYDQDQQESLIPRRKVIEFLKIASSQHSLLSKILDSGKAGSGLKSLLGRVLGYRKIGREEIDQFVNSLYECSTCGQCEVVCPAHIDTVSLWEELRRLIVKSGYGPLEPQKALEKSVKAFDNPWQQPRAARTKWARRAKKEGLIQVLPREIRKTRGKVLLFFGCTAAYDVNVKQVAVNTINILETLDIDYGVLGSEEKCCGSVLLRMGDPEHKRLFKENIDLFNNLGIETLISSCSGCFKTILQDYPHVAPVNFEVLHTVEYLARMVKTGELKFTHPVHRTVTFHDPCHLGRATNGFEGPRIIMDAIPGLSLKEMPRSHEYSRCCGAGGGLKAGFPDIQNKMAQRRIREAEETGAESLVSCCPFCYQGLNVGISSLESQLVMRDISSLVAESLLGYDVFEQAHRPVENNTPQKSGGSSDRKKEREERRAARKAKKELKCENVPPAPDDDTADAAELSRQEKKAQRQQARADRRAKRKAPDSKTVSKTDAKPAPKPESEPPVVAVPEKPPEAIGPPVDDPVDMSKEEKKTARLKARAERRAAREKAKSAADEKK
;
A
#
# COMPACT_ATOMS: atom_id res chain seq x y z
N MET A 1 54.99 32.33 11.91
CA MET A 1 53.93 32.41 12.94
C MET A 1 52.75 33.33 12.60
N SER A 2 52.71 34.00 11.44
CA SER A 2 51.58 34.88 11.05
C SER A 2 50.78 34.41 9.82
N GLU A 3 51.14 33.28 9.20
CA GLU A 3 50.40 32.72 8.05
C GLU A 3 49.62 31.44 8.37
N GLU A 4 50.05 30.63 9.34
CA GLU A 4 49.31 29.44 9.81
C GLU A 4 48.04 29.76 10.62
N LYS A 5 47.85 31.02 11.04
CA LYS A 5 46.65 31.44 11.77
C LYS A 5 45.53 31.95 10.85
N LYS A 6 45.78 32.10 9.55
CA LYS A 6 44.79 32.58 8.56
C LYS A 6 44.06 31.47 7.82
N THR A 7 44.49 30.22 7.95
CA THR A 7 43.87 29.05 7.30
C THR A 7 42.92 28.27 8.21
N LEU A 8 42.74 28.69 9.47
CA LEU A 8 41.84 28.03 10.43
C LEU A 8 40.46 28.70 10.59
N ASP A 9 40.25 29.90 10.05
CA ASP A 9 38.96 30.62 10.12
C ASP A 9 38.12 30.53 8.83
N ALA A 10 38.59 29.80 7.82
CA ALA A 10 37.89 29.62 6.53
C ALA A 10 37.31 28.20 6.41
N GLY A 11 36.43 27.82 7.34
CA GLY A 11 35.82 26.49 7.32
C GLY A 11 34.62 26.29 8.23
N MET A 12 34.08 27.34 8.87
CA MET A 12 32.77 27.24 9.48
C MET A 12 31.73 27.34 8.36
N ALA A 13 31.28 26.19 7.87
CA ALA A 13 30.08 26.13 7.04
C ALA A 13 29.00 26.95 7.73
N LYS A 14 28.50 28.02 7.07
CA LYS A 14 27.37 28.78 7.59
C LYS A 14 26.27 27.78 7.90
N GLU A 15 25.91 27.63 9.18
CA GLU A 15 24.81 26.78 9.59
C GLU A 15 23.58 27.17 8.74
N GLU A 16 23.03 26.21 8.00
CA GLU A 16 21.82 26.47 7.22
C GLU A 16 20.73 26.97 8.16
N PRO A 17 20.00 28.05 7.78
CA PRO A 17 19.00 28.61 8.66
C PRO A 17 17.91 27.58 8.96
N VAL A 18 17.48 27.54 10.23
CA VAL A 18 16.33 26.75 10.67
C VAL A 18 15.08 27.31 9.99
N ARG A 19 14.38 26.46 9.25
CA ARG A 19 13.16 26.79 8.51
C ARG A 19 11.94 26.47 9.36
N ASP A 20 10.91 27.28 9.21
CA ASP A 20 9.66 27.10 9.96
C ASP A 20 8.90 25.85 9.48
N ILE A 21 8.36 25.09 10.42
CA ILE A 21 7.45 23.97 10.15
C ILE A 21 6.03 24.46 10.35
N PRO A 22 5.19 24.56 9.29
CA PRO A 22 3.91 25.22 9.35
C PRO A 22 2.85 24.35 10.05
N ILE A 23 2.88 24.32 11.38
CA ILE A 23 1.97 23.49 12.20
C ILE A 23 0.49 23.87 12.01
N GLN A 24 0.21 25.10 11.57
CA GLN A 24 -1.13 25.58 11.23
C GLN A 24 -1.78 24.83 10.06
N ASP A 25 -0.98 24.10 9.28
CA ASP A 25 -1.48 23.26 8.19
C ASP A 25 -1.96 21.87 8.67
N LEU A 26 -1.82 21.55 9.96
CA LEU A 26 -2.39 20.32 10.53
C LEU A 26 -3.88 20.52 10.78
N ASP A 27 -4.67 19.49 10.48
CA ASP A 27 -6.05 19.46 10.91
C ASP A 27 -6.16 19.42 12.45
N VAL A 28 -7.31 19.84 12.97
CA VAL A 28 -7.57 19.89 14.42
C VAL A 28 -7.45 18.50 15.06
N LYS A 29 -7.82 17.43 14.33
CA LYS A 29 -7.72 16.05 14.82
C LYS A 29 -6.27 15.65 15.07
N ARG A 30 -5.32 16.03 14.19
CA ARG A 30 -3.88 15.76 14.38
C ARG A 30 -3.31 16.53 15.57
N LEU A 31 -3.72 17.78 15.76
CA LEU A 31 -3.32 18.57 16.93
C LEU A 31 -3.81 17.93 18.24
N ILE A 32 -5.08 17.51 18.29
CA ILE A 32 -5.65 16.78 19.43
C ILE A 32 -4.89 15.48 19.68
N GLN A 33 -4.55 14.72 18.63
CA GLN A 33 -3.80 13.47 18.76
C GLN A 33 -2.39 13.64 19.31
N LEU A 34 -1.70 14.72 18.95
CA LEU A 34 -0.39 15.06 19.53
C LEU A 34 -0.50 15.32 21.04
N ASP A 35 -1.56 16.00 21.47
CA ASP A 35 -1.82 16.28 22.89
C ASP A 35 -2.31 15.05 23.66
N ALA A 36 -3.18 14.23 23.05
CA ALA A 36 -3.76 13.02 23.62
C ALA A 36 -2.74 11.91 23.93
N CYS A 37 -1.51 12.01 23.41
CA CYS A 37 -0.45 11.05 23.70
C CYS A 37 -0.10 11.04 25.19
N THR A 38 -0.56 10.01 25.90
CA THR A 38 -0.28 9.80 27.34
C THR A 38 1.17 9.42 27.65
N ARG A 39 1.99 9.21 26.61
CA ARG A 39 3.41 8.81 26.70
C ARG A 39 3.61 7.50 27.49
N CYS A 40 2.59 6.65 27.57
CA CYS A 40 2.60 5.37 28.32
C CYS A 40 3.66 4.37 27.85
N GLY A 41 4.06 4.42 26.57
CA GLY A 41 5.10 3.55 26.01
C GLY A 41 4.63 2.20 25.48
N GLU A 42 3.33 1.92 25.41
CA GLU A 42 2.85 0.64 24.86
C GLU A 42 3.33 0.42 23.42
N CYS A 43 3.37 1.48 22.61
CA CYS A 43 3.93 1.46 21.27
C CYS A 43 5.39 0.98 21.18
N GLN A 44 6.18 1.10 22.27
CA GLN A 44 7.58 0.67 22.31
C GLN A 44 7.69 -0.85 22.24
N ARG A 45 6.83 -1.56 22.98
CA ARG A 45 6.85 -3.03 23.10
C ARG A 45 6.56 -3.74 21.78
N TRP A 46 5.84 -3.07 20.90
CA TRP A 46 5.37 -3.64 19.64
C TRP A 46 6.06 -3.09 18.41
N CYS A 47 6.86 -2.02 18.51
CA CYS A 47 7.42 -1.35 17.34
C CYS A 47 8.54 -2.20 16.70
N PRO A 48 8.37 -2.69 15.46
CA PRO A 48 9.37 -3.54 14.83
C PRO A 48 10.65 -2.79 14.43
N VAL A 49 10.60 -1.46 14.34
CA VAL A 49 11.78 -0.61 14.09
C VAL A 49 12.57 -0.45 15.39
N TYR A 50 11.88 -0.16 16.50
CA TYR A 50 12.50 -0.05 17.83
C TYR A 50 13.20 -1.34 18.25
N ASP A 51 12.61 -2.50 17.92
CA ASP A 51 13.21 -3.81 18.18
C ASP A 51 14.62 -3.98 17.55
N GLN A 52 14.99 -3.18 16.54
CA GLN A 52 16.30 -3.30 15.89
C GLN A 52 17.41 -2.62 16.67
N ASP A 53 17.21 -1.35 17.01
CA ASP A 53 18.29 -0.49 17.52
C ASP A 53 17.97 0.11 18.90
N GLN A 54 16.80 -0.20 19.47
CA GLN A 54 16.33 0.25 20.80
C GLN A 54 16.39 1.76 21.02
N GLN A 55 16.39 2.54 19.94
CA GLN A 55 16.44 3.99 19.99
C GLN A 55 15.06 4.56 20.33
N GLU A 56 15.00 5.28 21.45
CA GLU A 56 13.78 5.93 21.93
C GLU A 56 13.20 6.93 20.91
N SER A 57 14.03 7.55 20.07
CA SER A 57 13.58 8.50 19.04
C SER A 57 12.63 7.89 18.00
N LEU A 58 12.61 6.57 17.84
CA LEU A 58 11.86 5.88 16.79
C LEU A 58 10.39 5.65 17.14
N ILE A 59 10.07 5.65 18.43
CA ILE A 59 8.74 5.30 18.91
C ILE A 59 7.83 6.54 19.00
N PRO A 60 6.50 6.36 18.80
CA PRO A 60 5.51 7.42 18.87
C PRO A 60 5.67 8.39 20.05
N ARG A 61 5.85 7.88 21.29
CA ARG A 61 5.91 8.75 22.48
C ARG A 61 7.00 9.81 22.37
N ARG A 62 8.18 9.44 21.88
CA ARG A 62 9.33 10.34 21.79
C ARG A 62 9.18 11.27 20.61
N LYS A 63 8.68 10.77 19.47
CA LYS A 63 8.37 11.58 18.29
C LYS A 63 7.38 12.70 18.61
N VAL A 64 6.31 12.42 19.35
CA VAL A 64 5.37 13.44 19.81
C VAL A 64 6.09 14.48 20.68
N ILE A 65 6.89 14.06 21.65
CA ILE A 65 7.62 14.98 22.55
C ILE A 65 8.55 15.88 21.74
N GLU A 66 9.37 15.32 20.85
CA GLU A 66 10.32 16.09 20.05
C GLU A 66 9.62 17.03 19.07
N PHE A 67 8.54 16.58 18.42
CA PHE A 67 7.75 17.45 17.54
C PHE A 67 7.11 18.61 18.31
N LEU A 68 6.52 18.36 19.48
CA LEU A 68 5.92 19.41 20.30
C LEU A 68 6.97 20.43 20.80
N LYS A 69 8.21 19.99 21.08
CA LYS A 69 9.32 20.90 21.39
C LYS A 69 9.67 21.77 20.19
N ILE A 70 9.81 21.17 18.99
CA ILE A 70 10.07 21.91 17.75
C ILE A 70 8.97 22.94 17.51
N ALA A 71 7.70 22.50 17.54
CA ALA A 71 6.53 23.36 17.38
C ALA A 71 6.50 24.51 18.39
N SER A 72 6.75 24.23 19.67
CA SER A 72 6.78 25.26 20.72
C SER A 72 7.93 26.24 20.53
N SER A 73 9.09 25.76 20.09
CA SER A 73 10.26 26.61 19.83
C SER A 73 10.07 27.56 18.65
N GLN A 74 9.22 27.21 17.68
CA GLN A 74 8.94 28.02 16.49
C GLN A 74 7.70 28.91 16.64
N HIS A 75 6.65 28.41 17.31
CA HIS A 75 5.31 29.01 17.26
C HIS A 75 4.82 29.62 18.58
N SER A 76 5.51 29.38 19.70
CA SER A 76 5.08 29.94 20.99
C SER A 76 5.14 31.48 20.98
N LEU A 77 4.25 32.10 21.76
CA LEU A 77 4.24 33.55 21.96
C LEU A 77 5.60 34.05 22.47
N LEU A 78 6.23 33.28 23.37
CA LEU A 78 7.56 33.55 23.88
C LEU A 78 8.62 33.53 22.77
N SER A 79 8.58 32.53 21.87
CA SER A 79 9.48 32.48 20.70
C SER A 79 9.33 33.72 19.82
N LYS A 80 8.09 34.10 19.49
CA LYS A 80 7.80 35.30 18.68
C LYS A 80 8.32 36.59 19.34
N ILE A 81 8.17 36.72 20.66
CA ILE A 81 8.71 37.87 21.42
C ILE A 81 10.24 37.89 21.38
N LEU A 82 10.90 36.74 21.59
CA LEU A 82 12.36 36.65 21.64
C LEU A 82 13.01 36.83 20.26
N ASP A 83 12.36 36.38 19.19
CA ASP A 83 12.84 36.54 17.81
C ASP A 83 12.48 37.92 17.22
N SER A 84 11.55 38.68 17.81
CA SER A 84 11.20 40.06 17.39
C SER A 84 12.30 41.13 17.58
N GLY A 85 13.50 40.74 18.05
CA GLY A 85 14.65 41.63 18.24
C GLY A 85 14.53 42.59 19.45
N LYS A 86 13.37 42.64 20.12
CA LYS A 86 13.11 43.52 21.27
C LYS A 86 13.70 43.03 22.61
N ALA A 87 14.12 41.76 22.67
CA ALA A 87 14.68 41.15 23.88
C ALA A 87 16.22 41.08 23.81
N GLY A 88 16.90 41.78 24.73
CA GLY A 88 18.36 41.73 24.87
C GLY A 88 18.86 40.32 25.25
N SER A 89 20.14 40.01 24.99
CA SER A 89 20.69 38.65 25.19
C SER A 89 20.60 38.17 26.66
N GLY A 90 20.66 39.09 27.62
CA GLY A 90 20.48 38.79 29.05
C GLY A 90 19.06 38.32 29.40
N LEU A 91 18.03 38.93 28.79
CA LEU A 91 16.63 38.53 28.98
C LEU A 91 16.35 37.17 28.32
N LYS A 92 16.97 36.88 27.17
CA LYS A 92 16.92 35.56 26.52
C LYS A 92 17.54 34.47 27.40
N SER A 93 18.70 34.75 28.00
CA SER A 93 19.40 33.83 28.91
C SER A 93 18.61 33.57 30.20
N LEU A 94 18.00 34.62 30.77
CA LEU A 94 17.17 34.52 31.97
C LEU A 94 15.87 33.73 31.69
N LEU A 95 15.15 34.03 30.61
CA LEU A 95 13.92 33.32 30.23
C LEU A 95 14.21 31.87 29.85
N GLY A 96 15.37 31.59 29.24
CA GLY A 96 15.82 30.22 28.99
C GLY A 96 16.03 29.41 30.27
N ARG A 97 16.57 30.04 31.33
CA ARG A 97 16.76 29.39 32.65
C ARG A 97 15.48 29.28 33.48
N VAL A 98 14.61 30.29 33.43
CA VAL A 98 13.41 30.36 34.29
C VAL A 98 12.20 29.67 33.66
N LEU A 99 11.97 29.85 32.36
CA LEU A 99 10.82 29.29 31.63
C LEU A 99 11.17 28.04 30.81
N GLY A 100 12.43 27.59 30.82
CA GLY A 100 12.87 26.44 30.05
C GLY A 100 12.85 26.64 28.54
N TYR A 101 12.85 27.90 28.07
CA TYR A 101 12.88 28.20 26.64
C TYR A 101 14.24 27.83 26.03
N ARG A 102 14.26 26.82 25.15
CA ARG A 102 15.44 26.42 24.39
C ARG A 102 15.13 26.52 22.89
N LYS A 103 15.91 27.33 22.17
CA LYS A 103 15.85 27.38 20.71
C LYS A 103 16.39 26.06 20.17
N ILE A 104 15.59 25.38 19.36
CA ILE A 104 15.97 24.11 18.75
C ILE A 104 16.87 24.39 17.55
N GLY A 105 18.03 23.73 17.52
CA GLY A 105 19.01 23.87 16.44
C GLY A 105 18.67 23.04 15.21
N ARG A 106 19.41 23.26 14.11
CA ARG A 106 19.25 22.49 12.86
C ARG A 106 19.49 21.00 13.08
N GLU A 107 20.54 20.65 13.81
CA GLU A 107 20.90 19.26 14.14
C GLU A 107 19.77 18.50 14.84
N GLU A 108 19.10 19.13 15.82
CA GLU A 108 17.98 18.52 16.55
C GLU A 108 16.76 18.28 15.62
N ILE A 109 16.54 19.17 14.64
CA ILE A 109 15.49 18.97 13.61
C ILE A 109 15.87 17.83 12.68
N ASP A 110 17.10 17.77 12.19
CA ASP A 110 17.55 16.72 11.28
C ASP A 110 17.49 15.33 11.96
N GLN A 111 17.82 15.24 13.24
CA GLN A 111 17.64 14.02 14.04
C GLN A 111 16.17 13.60 14.15
N PHE A 112 15.26 14.55 14.40
CA PHE A 112 13.83 14.27 14.39
C PHE A 112 13.33 13.80 13.02
N VAL A 113 13.78 14.46 11.95
CA VAL A 113 13.42 14.12 10.56
C VAL A 113 13.88 12.70 10.23
N ASN A 114 15.14 12.36 10.49
CA ASN A 114 15.64 10.99 10.27
C ASN A 114 14.80 9.97 11.04
N SER A 115 14.59 10.20 12.34
CA SER A 115 13.78 9.31 13.18
C SER A 115 12.35 9.17 12.65
N LEU A 116 11.75 10.23 12.11
CA LEU A 116 10.43 10.21 11.49
C LEU A 116 10.41 9.33 10.23
N TYR A 117 11.44 9.39 9.39
CA TYR A 117 11.54 8.61 8.14
C TYR A 117 11.98 7.16 8.35
N GLU A 118 12.58 6.81 9.48
CA GLU A 118 12.83 5.41 9.89
C GLU A 118 11.53 4.63 10.20
N CYS A 119 10.39 5.31 10.28
CA CYS A 119 9.10 4.65 10.42
C CYS A 119 8.64 4.01 9.09
N SER A 120 8.22 2.75 9.11
CA SER A 120 7.59 2.12 7.94
C SER A 120 6.10 2.44 7.77
N THR A 121 5.54 3.29 8.65
CA THR A 121 4.11 3.63 8.73
C THR A 121 3.18 2.41 8.77
N CYS A 122 3.62 1.35 9.47
CA CYS A 122 2.93 0.06 9.42
C CYS A 122 1.69 -0.05 10.31
N GLY A 123 1.41 0.92 11.19
CA GLY A 123 0.21 0.93 12.04
C GLY A 123 0.24 0.03 13.28
N GLN A 124 1.34 -0.66 13.57
CA GLN A 124 1.39 -1.49 14.79
C GLN A 124 1.15 -0.67 16.07
N CYS A 125 1.69 0.55 16.11
CA CYS A 125 1.50 1.45 17.23
C CYS A 125 0.10 2.06 17.33
N GLU A 126 -0.68 2.06 16.25
CA GLU A 126 -2.10 2.46 16.27
C GLU A 126 -2.95 1.36 16.91
N VAL A 127 -2.74 0.10 16.52
CA VAL A 127 -3.44 -1.06 17.07
C VAL A 127 -3.32 -1.14 18.60
N VAL A 128 -2.12 -0.92 19.13
CA VAL A 128 -1.84 -1.07 20.56
C VAL A 128 -1.98 0.23 21.35
N CYS A 129 -2.43 1.32 20.73
CA CYS A 129 -2.53 2.62 21.40
C CYS A 129 -3.76 2.67 22.32
N PRO A 130 -3.60 2.78 23.65
CA PRO A 130 -4.75 2.89 24.56
C PRO A 130 -5.54 4.19 24.40
N ALA A 131 -4.94 5.20 23.75
CA ALA A 131 -5.58 6.47 23.44
C ALA A 131 -6.19 6.51 22.02
N HIS A 132 -6.17 5.39 21.28
CA HIS A 132 -6.70 5.28 19.91
C HIS A 132 -6.19 6.37 18.96
N ILE A 133 -4.90 6.70 19.09
CA ILE A 133 -4.25 7.66 18.18
C ILE A 133 -4.00 6.96 16.85
N ASP A 134 -4.57 7.51 15.78
CA ASP A 134 -4.25 7.18 14.39
C ASP A 134 -2.86 7.73 14.07
N THR A 135 -1.87 6.96 14.52
CA THR A 135 -0.45 7.30 14.40
C THR A 135 0.02 7.27 12.95
N VAL A 136 -0.58 6.44 12.09
CA VAL A 136 -0.19 6.33 10.68
C VAL A 136 -0.41 7.66 9.97
N SER A 137 -1.64 8.17 9.99
CA SER A 137 -1.95 9.43 9.30
C SER A 137 -1.27 10.61 9.99
N LEU A 138 -1.05 10.56 11.31
CA LEU A 138 -0.25 11.56 12.02
C LEU A 138 1.18 11.63 11.45
N TRP A 139 1.88 10.50 11.30
CA TRP A 139 3.23 10.51 10.75
C TRP A 139 3.29 10.90 9.27
N GLU A 140 2.31 10.48 8.47
CA GLU A 140 2.19 10.90 7.07
C GLU A 140 1.99 12.42 6.95
N GLU A 141 1.14 13.01 7.79
CA GLU A 141 0.92 14.46 7.84
C GLU A 141 2.16 15.22 8.33
N LEU A 142 2.86 14.72 9.35
CA LEU A 142 4.12 15.32 9.77
C LEU A 142 5.16 15.27 8.65
N ARG A 143 5.28 14.15 7.94
CA ARG A 143 6.17 14.04 6.77
C ARG A 143 5.81 15.05 5.68
N ARG A 144 4.51 15.26 5.40
CA ARG A 144 4.06 16.31 4.48
C ARG A 144 4.58 17.69 4.89
N LEU A 145 4.51 18.05 6.17
CA LEU A 145 5.06 19.32 6.67
C LEU A 145 6.58 19.38 6.53
N ILE A 146 7.28 18.29 6.85
CA ILE A 146 8.74 18.18 6.72
C ILE A 146 9.18 18.38 5.25
N VAL A 147 8.47 17.79 4.29
CA VAL A 147 8.70 18.05 2.85
C VAL A 147 8.38 19.50 2.50
N LYS A 148 7.25 20.05 2.97
CA LYS A 148 6.86 21.44 2.70
C LYS A 148 7.90 22.46 3.21
N SER A 149 8.52 22.18 4.35
CA SER A 149 9.60 23.00 4.92
C SER A 149 10.97 22.74 4.27
N GLY A 150 11.05 21.81 3.33
CA GLY A 150 12.27 21.47 2.58
C GLY A 150 13.29 20.65 3.37
N TYR A 151 12.85 20.00 4.45
CA TYR A 151 13.64 19.04 5.22
C TYR A 151 13.53 17.61 4.66
N GLY A 152 12.56 17.36 3.78
CA GLY A 152 12.39 16.08 3.08
C GLY A 152 11.91 16.25 1.63
N PRO A 153 11.66 15.15 0.90
CA PRO A 153 12.02 13.77 1.28
C PRO A 153 13.54 13.61 1.42
N LEU A 154 13.99 12.56 2.10
CA LEU A 154 15.42 12.34 2.32
C LEU A 154 16.17 12.13 0.99
N GLU A 155 17.46 12.45 0.95
CA GLU A 155 18.29 12.30 -0.26
C GLU A 155 18.17 10.92 -0.93
N PRO A 156 18.25 9.78 -0.20
CA PRO A 156 18.09 8.45 -0.80
C PRO A 156 16.72 8.21 -1.43
N GLN A 157 15.70 8.96 -1.00
CA GLN A 157 14.32 8.82 -1.45
C GLN A 157 14.00 9.69 -2.68
N LYS A 158 14.78 10.75 -2.94
CA LYS A 158 14.58 11.66 -4.09
C LYS A 158 14.64 10.95 -5.45
N ALA A 159 15.36 9.83 -5.55
CA ALA A 159 15.39 9.02 -6.76
C ALA A 159 14.00 8.46 -7.13
N LEU A 160 13.17 8.13 -6.13
CA LEU A 160 11.81 7.64 -6.34
C LEU A 160 10.91 8.74 -6.91
N GLU A 161 10.97 9.94 -6.32
CA GLU A 161 10.24 11.13 -6.80
C GLU A 161 10.61 11.44 -8.25
N LYS A 162 11.91 11.58 -8.54
CA LYS A 162 12.41 11.88 -9.91
C LYS A 162 11.94 10.82 -10.91
N SER A 163 12.01 9.54 -10.52
CA SER A 163 11.53 8.44 -11.34
C SER A 163 10.03 8.55 -11.62
N VAL A 164 9.21 8.84 -10.61
CA VAL A 164 7.76 8.97 -10.79
C VAL A 164 7.42 10.16 -11.67
N LYS A 165 8.09 11.31 -11.50
CA LYS A 165 7.88 12.49 -12.37
C LYS A 165 8.24 12.21 -13.82
N ALA A 166 9.32 11.48 -14.07
CA ALA A 166 9.79 11.18 -15.42
C ALA A 166 9.03 10.02 -16.09
N PHE A 167 8.59 9.02 -15.33
CA PHE A 167 8.12 7.74 -15.88
C PHE A 167 6.76 7.25 -15.35
N ASP A 168 6.14 7.98 -14.42
CA ASP A 168 4.96 7.56 -13.63
C ASP A 168 5.12 6.23 -12.88
N ASN A 169 6.35 5.84 -12.57
CA ASN A 169 6.63 4.68 -11.74
C ASN A 169 7.97 4.87 -11.00
N PRO A 170 8.15 4.19 -9.85
CA PRO A 170 9.38 4.31 -9.06
C PRO A 170 10.54 3.44 -9.55
N TRP A 171 10.41 2.74 -10.69
CA TRP A 171 11.38 1.76 -11.19
C TRP A 171 12.31 2.29 -12.29
N GLN A 172 12.28 3.58 -12.58
CA GLN A 172 13.09 4.25 -13.61
C GLN A 172 12.95 3.62 -15.00
N GLN A 173 11.76 3.07 -15.30
CA GLN A 173 11.49 2.38 -16.55
C GLN A 173 10.42 3.10 -17.36
N PRO A 174 10.54 3.19 -18.70
CA PRO A 174 9.52 3.83 -19.53
C PRO A 174 8.18 3.09 -19.47
N ARG A 175 7.06 3.80 -19.65
CA ARG A 175 5.70 3.23 -19.61
C ARG A 175 5.51 2.05 -20.59
N ALA A 176 6.13 2.11 -21.77
CA ALA A 176 6.12 1.04 -22.76
C ALA A 176 6.76 -0.28 -22.28
N ALA A 177 7.64 -0.22 -21.26
CA ALA A 177 8.23 -1.42 -20.68
C ALA A 177 7.25 -2.22 -19.82
N ARG A 178 6.12 -1.64 -19.38
CA ARG A 178 5.17 -2.28 -18.45
C ARG A 178 4.58 -3.58 -18.98
N THR A 179 4.42 -3.70 -20.30
CA THR A 179 3.85 -4.92 -20.92
C THR A 179 4.91 -5.96 -21.29
N LYS A 180 6.20 -5.71 -21.02
CA LYS A 180 7.30 -6.63 -21.40
C LYS A 180 7.19 -7.96 -20.69
N TRP A 181 6.83 -7.97 -19.39
CA TRP A 181 6.70 -9.19 -18.61
C TRP A 181 5.68 -10.15 -19.23
N ALA A 182 4.53 -9.64 -19.71
CA ALA A 182 3.47 -10.47 -20.29
C ALA A 182 3.90 -11.10 -21.61
N ARG A 183 4.59 -10.35 -22.49
CA ARG A 183 5.14 -10.89 -23.75
C ARG A 183 6.18 -11.97 -23.47
N ARG A 184 7.05 -11.74 -22.49
CA ARG A 184 8.07 -12.72 -22.06
C ARG A 184 7.41 -13.96 -21.47
N ALA A 185 6.45 -13.79 -20.57
CA ALA A 185 5.68 -14.89 -19.97
C ALA A 185 4.98 -15.75 -21.03
N LYS A 186 4.36 -15.13 -22.04
CA LYS A 186 3.76 -15.87 -23.16
C LYS A 186 4.78 -16.65 -23.97
N LYS A 187 5.95 -16.06 -24.26
CA LYS A 187 7.05 -16.73 -24.95
C LYS A 187 7.60 -17.92 -24.14
N GLU A 188 7.66 -17.78 -22.82
CA GLU A 188 8.10 -18.80 -21.86
C GLU A 188 7.00 -19.84 -21.55
N GLY A 189 5.80 -19.75 -22.17
CA GLY A 189 4.69 -20.67 -21.91
C GLY A 189 4.02 -20.51 -20.54
N LEU A 190 4.38 -19.48 -19.77
CA LEU A 190 3.87 -19.21 -18.42
C LEU A 190 2.43 -18.68 -18.43
N ILE A 191 2.00 -18.06 -19.53
CA ILE A 191 0.61 -17.64 -19.76
C ILE A 191 0.19 -18.05 -21.17
N GLN A 192 -1.06 -18.46 -21.33
CA GLN A 192 -1.60 -18.90 -22.63
C GLN A 192 -2.01 -17.71 -23.51
N VAL A 193 -2.57 -16.67 -22.90
CA VAL A 193 -3.10 -15.48 -23.58
C VAL A 193 -2.44 -14.22 -23.05
N LEU A 194 -2.33 -13.19 -23.90
CA LEU A 194 -1.92 -11.88 -23.44
C LEU A 194 -3.12 -11.19 -22.78
N PRO A 195 -2.92 -10.50 -21.64
CA PRO A 195 -3.99 -9.74 -21.02
C PRO A 195 -4.51 -8.67 -21.98
N ARG A 196 -5.83 -8.55 -22.05
CA ARG A 196 -6.51 -7.62 -22.94
C ARG A 196 -6.70 -6.26 -22.27
N GLU A 197 -6.54 -5.19 -23.03
CA GLU A 197 -6.76 -3.84 -22.50
C GLU A 197 -8.25 -3.60 -22.19
N ILE A 198 -8.52 -3.01 -21.03
CA ILE A 198 -9.88 -2.77 -20.53
C ILE A 198 -10.74 -1.93 -21.49
N ARG A 199 -10.14 -0.97 -22.21
CA ARG A 199 -10.84 -0.16 -23.23
C ARG A 199 -11.33 -0.99 -24.41
N LYS A 200 -10.70 -2.13 -24.68
CA LYS A 200 -11.04 -3.05 -25.79
C LYS A 200 -12.03 -4.11 -25.33
N THR A 201 -11.88 -4.63 -24.12
CA THR A 201 -12.80 -5.63 -23.57
C THR A 201 -14.11 -5.02 -23.11
N ARG A 202 -14.09 -3.78 -22.60
CA ARG A 202 -15.18 -3.18 -21.82
C ARG A 202 -15.60 -4.09 -20.65
N GLY A 203 -14.63 -4.79 -20.08
CA GLY A 203 -14.86 -5.73 -18.99
C GLY A 203 -15.31 -5.02 -17.72
N LYS A 204 -16.00 -5.75 -16.84
CA LYS A 204 -16.50 -5.24 -15.56
C LYS A 204 -15.40 -5.10 -14.51
N VAL A 205 -14.35 -5.91 -14.61
CA VAL A 205 -13.25 -5.96 -13.65
C VAL A 205 -11.97 -5.35 -14.24
N LEU A 206 -11.39 -4.36 -13.57
CA LEU A 206 -10.05 -3.88 -13.86
C LEU A 206 -9.03 -4.58 -12.96
N LEU A 207 -8.09 -5.30 -13.56
CA LEU A 207 -6.89 -5.77 -12.87
C LEU A 207 -5.81 -4.68 -12.89
N PHE A 208 -5.51 -4.13 -11.71
CA PHE A 208 -4.44 -3.15 -11.50
C PHE A 208 -3.20 -3.83 -10.91
N PHE A 209 -2.14 -3.97 -11.71
CA PHE A 209 -0.92 -4.67 -11.29
C PHE A 209 -0.07 -3.87 -10.30
N GLY A 210 -0.11 -2.54 -10.41
CA GLY A 210 0.85 -1.69 -9.72
C GLY A 210 2.28 -1.89 -10.23
N CYS A 211 3.25 -1.26 -9.59
CA CYS A 211 4.59 -1.16 -10.17
C CYS A 211 5.44 -2.43 -9.97
N THR A 212 5.49 -2.96 -8.75
CA THR A 212 6.40 -4.07 -8.41
C THR A 212 6.12 -5.34 -9.22
N ALA A 213 4.86 -5.79 -9.30
CA ALA A 213 4.51 -6.99 -10.05
C ALA A 213 4.73 -6.83 -11.58
N ALA A 214 4.72 -5.60 -12.10
CA ALA A 214 4.88 -5.33 -13.53
C ALA A 214 6.34 -5.09 -13.95
N TYR A 215 7.18 -4.55 -13.06
CA TYR A 215 8.55 -4.12 -13.39
C TYR A 215 9.64 -4.94 -12.71
N ASP A 216 9.39 -5.54 -11.54
CA ASP A 216 10.38 -6.37 -10.85
C ASP A 216 10.38 -7.78 -11.43
N VAL A 217 11.51 -8.19 -12.02
CA VAL A 217 11.69 -9.52 -12.60
C VAL A 217 11.61 -10.64 -11.55
N ASN A 218 11.89 -10.33 -10.28
CA ASN A 218 11.86 -11.28 -9.16
C ASN A 218 10.46 -11.45 -8.56
N VAL A 219 9.48 -10.64 -9.00
CA VAL A 219 8.10 -10.65 -8.50
C VAL A 219 7.06 -10.83 -9.62
N LYS A 220 7.51 -11.12 -10.86
CA LYS A 220 6.64 -11.32 -12.04
C LYS A 220 5.63 -12.46 -11.86
N GLN A 221 5.91 -13.43 -10.99
CA GLN A 221 5.05 -14.56 -10.65
C GLN A 221 3.68 -14.13 -10.15
N VAL A 222 3.59 -13.01 -9.42
CA VAL A 222 2.29 -12.49 -8.96
C VAL A 222 1.42 -12.12 -10.15
N ALA A 223 1.99 -11.42 -11.14
CA ALA A 223 1.27 -11.03 -12.35
C ALA A 223 0.88 -12.23 -13.21
N VAL A 224 1.81 -13.18 -13.41
CA VAL A 224 1.59 -14.42 -14.17
C VAL A 224 0.48 -15.27 -13.55
N ASN A 225 0.58 -15.57 -12.26
CA ASN A 225 -0.38 -16.42 -11.57
C ASN A 225 -1.75 -15.77 -11.49
N THR A 226 -1.82 -14.46 -11.21
CA THR A 226 -3.10 -13.73 -11.20
C THR A 226 -3.80 -13.82 -12.58
N ILE A 227 -3.06 -13.68 -13.68
CA ILE A 227 -3.65 -13.84 -15.03
C ILE A 227 -4.15 -15.26 -15.27
N ASN A 228 -3.35 -16.27 -14.95
CA ASN A 228 -3.78 -17.66 -15.13
C ASN A 228 -5.02 -17.99 -14.30
N ILE A 229 -5.13 -17.48 -13.07
CA ILE A 229 -6.31 -17.63 -12.21
C ILE A 229 -7.54 -17.01 -12.89
N LEU A 230 -7.47 -15.74 -13.29
CA LEU A 230 -8.61 -15.03 -13.88
C LEU A 230 -9.07 -15.65 -15.20
N GLU A 231 -8.13 -16.09 -16.05
CA GLU A 231 -8.44 -16.77 -17.31
C GLU A 231 -9.02 -18.17 -17.07
N THR A 232 -8.52 -18.92 -16.07
CA THR A 232 -9.06 -20.25 -15.72
C THR A 232 -10.49 -20.14 -15.18
N LEU A 233 -10.78 -19.07 -14.44
CA LEU A 233 -12.10 -18.78 -13.89
C LEU A 233 -13.05 -18.07 -14.88
N ASP A 234 -12.60 -17.83 -16.13
CA ASP A 234 -13.41 -17.17 -17.17
C ASP A 234 -13.93 -15.78 -16.73
N ILE A 235 -13.12 -15.04 -15.96
CA ILE A 235 -13.46 -13.70 -15.47
C ILE A 235 -13.37 -12.69 -16.61
N ASP A 236 -14.39 -11.85 -16.76
CA ASP A 236 -14.38 -10.74 -17.71
C ASP A 236 -13.60 -9.54 -17.15
N TYR A 237 -12.27 -9.62 -17.25
CA TYR A 237 -11.36 -8.58 -16.81
C TYR A 237 -10.65 -7.87 -17.97
N GLY A 238 -10.11 -6.69 -17.68
CA GLY A 238 -9.15 -6.00 -18.53
C GLY A 238 -8.03 -5.38 -17.71
N VAL A 239 -6.97 -4.95 -18.42
CA VAL A 239 -5.80 -4.28 -17.85
C VAL A 239 -5.59 -2.91 -18.50
N LEU A 240 -4.77 -2.06 -17.90
CA LEU A 240 -4.46 -0.73 -18.46
C LEU A 240 -3.28 -0.72 -19.44
N GLY A 241 -2.49 -1.80 -19.51
CA GLY A 241 -1.31 -1.86 -20.38
C GLY A 241 -0.33 -0.73 -20.09
N SER A 242 0.10 0.01 -21.10
CA SER A 242 1.02 1.15 -20.93
C SER A 242 0.38 2.42 -20.35
N GLU A 243 -0.95 2.47 -20.21
CA GLU A 243 -1.64 3.61 -19.57
C GLU A 243 -1.58 3.54 -18.03
N GLU A 244 -1.23 2.39 -17.45
CA GLU A 244 -1.20 2.21 -16.00
C GLU A 244 -0.03 2.99 -15.36
N LYS A 245 -0.38 3.90 -14.45
CA LYS A 245 0.55 4.70 -13.66
C LYS A 245 0.71 4.10 -12.26
N CYS A 246 1.72 4.56 -11.54
CA CYS A 246 1.87 4.26 -10.12
C CYS A 246 0.62 4.67 -9.33
N CYS A 247 0.27 3.89 -8.31
CA CYS A 247 -0.82 4.24 -7.40
C CYS A 247 -0.52 5.48 -6.54
N GLY A 248 0.74 5.95 -6.49
CA GLY A 248 1.18 7.11 -5.70
C GLY A 248 1.44 6.81 -4.22
N SER A 249 1.24 5.56 -3.78
CA SER A 249 1.36 5.11 -2.39
C SER A 249 2.66 5.56 -1.71
N VAL A 250 3.81 5.35 -2.36
CA VAL A 250 5.13 5.67 -1.80
C VAL A 250 5.36 7.17 -1.65
N LEU A 251 4.87 7.98 -2.60
CA LEU A 251 5.02 9.43 -2.57
C LEU A 251 4.20 10.05 -1.43
N LEU A 252 2.94 9.64 -1.28
CA LEU A 252 2.09 10.05 -0.16
C LEU A 252 2.80 9.79 1.18
N ARG A 253 3.29 8.56 1.38
CA ARG A 253 3.91 8.13 2.64
C ARG A 253 5.25 8.81 2.92
N MET A 254 5.94 9.31 1.91
CA MET A 254 7.15 10.13 2.07
C MET A 254 6.84 11.61 2.30
N GLY A 255 5.56 12.02 2.24
CA GLY A 255 5.13 13.42 2.34
C GLY A 255 5.25 14.20 1.02
N ASP A 256 5.55 13.53 -0.09
CA ASP A 256 5.82 14.18 -1.38
C ASP A 256 4.52 14.57 -2.09
N PRO A 257 4.29 15.86 -2.44
CA PRO A 257 3.03 16.34 -3.00
C PRO A 257 2.72 15.80 -4.41
N GLU A 258 3.70 15.21 -5.11
CA GLU A 258 3.51 14.64 -6.46
C GLU A 258 2.49 13.48 -6.48
N HIS A 259 2.20 12.85 -5.33
CA HIS A 259 1.13 11.86 -5.23
C HIS A 259 -0.23 12.42 -5.68
N LYS A 260 -0.49 13.72 -5.47
CA LYS A 260 -1.77 14.36 -5.82
C LYS A 260 -2.03 14.36 -7.32
N ARG A 261 -0.99 14.57 -8.14
CA ARG A 261 -1.10 14.48 -9.59
C ARG A 261 -1.50 13.07 -10.01
N LEU A 262 -0.80 12.06 -9.49
CA LEU A 262 -1.11 10.66 -9.78
C LEU A 262 -2.52 10.27 -9.35
N PHE A 263 -2.95 10.70 -8.16
CA PHE A 263 -4.29 10.38 -7.64
C PHE A 263 -5.35 10.96 -8.57
N LYS A 264 -5.26 12.26 -8.89
CA LYS A 264 -6.21 12.91 -9.80
C LYS A 264 -6.27 12.21 -11.16
N GLU A 265 -5.11 11.98 -11.79
CA GLU A 265 -5.06 11.36 -13.11
C GLU A 265 -5.56 9.91 -13.11
N ASN A 266 -5.30 9.15 -12.04
CA ASN A 266 -5.80 7.78 -11.91
C ASN A 266 -7.30 7.74 -11.62
N ILE A 267 -7.82 8.59 -10.74
CA ILE A 267 -9.26 8.69 -10.46
C ILE A 267 -10.01 9.07 -11.75
N ASP A 268 -9.54 10.12 -12.44
CA ASP A 268 -10.10 10.55 -13.73
C ASP A 268 -10.06 9.41 -14.75
N LEU A 269 -8.97 8.65 -14.83
CA LEU A 269 -8.87 7.49 -15.71
C LEU A 269 -9.87 6.41 -15.33
N PHE A 270 -9.88 5.96 -14.08
CA PHE A 270 -10.66 4.80 -13.64
C PHE A 270 -12.16 5.06 -13.73
N ASN A 271 -12.63 6.23 -13.29
CA ASN A 271 -14.05 6.61 -13.35
C ASN A 271 -14.56 6.68 -14.81
N ASN A 272 -13.70 6.99 -15.77
CA ASN A 272 -14.05 7.06 -17.20
C ASN A 272 -14.02 5.70 -17.93
N LEU A 273 -13.65 4.61 -17.26
CA LEU A 273 -13.61 3.27 -17.88
C LEU A 273 -14.96 2.54 -17.81
N GLY A 274 -15.87 2.96 -16.92
CA GLY A 274 -17.16 2.26 -16.71
C GLY A 274 -17.00 0.88 -16.07
N ILE A 275 -15.99 0.69 -15.23
CA ILE A 275 -15.74 -0.56 -14.49
C ILE A 275 -16.66 -0.66 -13.27
N GLU A 276 -16.97 -1.88 -12.84
CA GLU A 276 -17.74 -2.14 -11.62
C GLU A 276 -16.80 -2.42 -10.44
N THR A 277 -15.68 -3.11 -10.71
CA THR A 277 -14.71 -3.52 -9.69
C THR A 277 -13.28 -3.29 -10.17
N LEU A 278 -12.43 -2.74 -9.30
CA LEU A 278 -10.97 -2.72 -9.45
C LEU A 278 -10.37 -3.73 -8.47
N ILE A 279 -9.59 -4.67 -8.99
CA ILE A 279 -8.83 -5.62 -8.18
C ILE A 279 -7.33 -5.34 -8.25
N SER A 280 -6.62 -5.50 -7.13
CA SER A 280 -5.17 -5.42 -7.09
C SER A 280 -4.56 -6.48 -6.18
N SER A 281 -3.49 -7.13 -6.65
CA SER A 281 -2.71 -8.09 -5.84
C SER A 281 -1.68 -7.39 -4.93
N CYS A 282 -1.64 -6.05 -4.91
CA CYS A 282 -0.74 -5.29 -4.07
C CYS A 282 -1.50 -4.57 -2.96
N SER A 283 -1.27 -4.98 -1.72
CA SER A 283 -1.90 -4.35 -0.54
C SER A 283 -1.65 -2.83 -0.44
N GLY A 284 -0.48 -2.35 -0.89
CA GLY A 284 -0.20 -0.91 -0.94
C GLY A 284 -1.01 -0.17 -2.00
N CYS A 285 -1.18 -0.74 -3.19
CA CYS A 285 -2.06 -0.18 -4.22
C CYS A 285 -3.51 -0.20 -3.75
N PHE A 286 -3.95 -1.35 -3.23
CA PHE A 286 -5.29 -1.57 -2.69
C PHE A 286 -5.67 -0.53 -1.62
N LYS A 287 -4.90 -0.41 -0.52
CA LYS A 287 -5.18 0.60 0.53
C LYS A 287 -5.19 2.01 -0.02
N THR A 288 -4.26 2.33 -0.91
CA THR A 288 -4.15 3.70 -1.45
C THR A 288 -5.36 4.06 -2.32
N ILE A 289 -5.79 3.15 -3.19
CA ILE A 289 -6.95 3.39 -4.05
C ILE A 289 -8.25 3.36 -3.22
N LEU A 290 -8.36 2.46 -2.24
CA LEU A 290 -9.56 2.31 -1.41
C LEU A 290 -9.75 3.49 -0.45
N GLN A 291 -8.70 3.93 0.25
CA GLN A 291 -8.81 4.88 1.36
C GLN A 291 -8.26 6.26 1.04
N ASP A 292 -7.15 6.35 0.29
CA ASP A 292 -6.46 7.63 0.08
C ASP A 292 -7.05 8.43 -1.11
N TYR A 293 -7.54 7.74 -2.15
CA TYR A 293 -8.12 8.40 -3.34
C TYR A 293 -9.44 9.15 -3.04
N PRO A 294 -10.37 8.61 -2.22
CA PRO A 294 -11.61 9.31 -1.87
C PRO A 294 -11.41 10.66 -1.18
N HIS A 295 -10.25 10.92 -0.57
CA HIS A 295 -9.91 12.23 -0.01
C HIS A 295 -9.64 13.31 -1.09
N VAL A 296 -9.43 12.91 -2.35
CA VAL A 296 -9.19 13.81 -3.48
C VAL A 296 -10.42 13.95 -4.36
N ALA A 297 -11.04 12.84 -4.75
CA ALA A 297 -12.25 12.82 -5.55
C ALA A 297 -13.00 11.48 -5.40
N PRO A 298 -14.31 11.42 -5.71
CA PRO A 298 -15.09 10.19 -5.62
C PRO A 298 -14.53 9.06 -6.49
N VAL A 299 -14.57 7.84 -5.95
CA VAL A 299 -14.26 6.60 -6.65
C VAL A 299 -15.57 5.85 -6.86
N ASN A 300 -15.94 5.61 -8.13
CA ASN A 300 -17.29 5.16 -8.50
C ASN A 300 -17.42 3.64 -8.73
N PHE A 301 -16.48 2.86 -8.18
CA PHE A 301 -16.37 1.42 -8.38
C PHE A 301 -15.90 0.76 -7.08
N GLU A 302 -16.16 -0.53 -6.94
CA GLU A 302 -15.68 -1.29 -5.80
C GLU A 302 -14.17 -1.53 -5.93
N VAL A 303 -13.43 -1.39 -4.83
CA VAL A 303 -11.98 -1.67 -4.78
C VAL A 303 -11.76 -2.88 -3.90
N LEU A 304 -11.15 -3.93 -4.43
CA LEU A 304 -10.87 -5.17 -3.71
C LEU A 304 -9.41 -5.57 -3.83
N HIS A 305 -8.88 -6.19 -2.79
CA HIS A 305 -7.67 -6.97 -2.91
C HIS A 305 -7.99 -8.28 -3.66
N THR A 306 -7.05 -8.81 -4.45
CA THR A 306 -7.27 -10.06 -5.19
C THR A 306 -7.70 -11.21 -4.27
N VAL A 307 -7.20 -11.27 -3.03
CA VAL A 307 -7.60 -12.28 -2.05
C VAL A 307 -9.03 -12.08 -1.53
N GLU A 308 -9.52 -10.85 -1.43
CA GLU A 308 -10.92 -10.59 -1.03
C GLU A 308 -11.86 -11.01 -2.15
N TYR A 309 -11.50 -10.69 -3.40
CA TYR A 309 -12.24 -11.11 -4.58
C TYR A 309 -12.34 -12.63 -4.69
N LEU A 310 -11.20 -13.34 -4.57
CA LEU A 310 -11.18 -14.80 -4.63
C LEU A 310 -11.87 -15.45 -3.42
N ALA A 311 -11.72 -14.90 -2.21
CA ALA A 311 -12.41 -15.43 -1.03
C ALA A 311 -13.93 -15.32 -1.14
N ARG A 312 -14.46 -14.27 -1.78
CA ARG A 312 -15.90 -14.19 -2.11
C ARG A 312 -16.33 -15.34 -3.02
N MET A 313 -15.54 -15.62 -4.07
CA MET A 313 -15.82 -16.73 -4.98
C MET A 313 -15.73 -18.11 -4.31
N VAL A 314 -14.82 -18.29 -3.35
CA VAL A 314 -14.76 -19.52 -2.53
C VAL A 314 -16.05 -19.66 -1.73
N LYS A 315 -16.49 -18.59 -1.06
CA LYS A 315 -17.72 -18.57 -0.24
C LYS A 315 -18.99 -18.82 -1.05
N THR A 316 -19.07 -18.30 -2.28
CA THR A 316 -20.22 -18.55 -3.18
C THR A 316 -20.14 -19.90 -3.89
N GLY A 317 -19.02 -20.61 -3.77
CA GLY A 317 -18.78 -21.90 -4.44
C GLY A 317 -18.46 -21.78 -5.93
N GLU A 318 -18.23 -20.57 -6.44
CA GLU A 318 -17.80 -20.28 -7.81
C GLU A 318 -16.33 -20.66 -8.03
N LEU A 319 -15.50 -20.53 -6.99
CA LEU A 319 -14.12 -21.01 -6.97
C LEU A 319 -14.05 -22.29 -6.14
N LYS A 320 -13.64 -23.38 -6.78
CA LYS A 320 -13.36 -24.67 -6.13
C LYS A 320 -11.96 -25.14 -6.51
N PHE A 321 -11.22 -25.55 -5.51
CA PHE A 321 -9.88 -26.11 -5.67
C PHE A 321 -9.96 -27.60 -5.94
N THR A 322 -9.45 -28.05 -7.09
CA THR A 322 -9.59 -29.43 -7.57
C THR A 322 -8.31 -30.25 -7.39
N HIS A 323 -7.16 -29.60 -7.21
CA HIS A 323 -5.87 -30.27 -7.07
C HIS A 323 -5.26 -29.99 -5.70
N PRO A 324 -4.82 -31.03 -4.96
CA PRO A 324 -4.21 -30.82 -3.67
C PRO A 324 -2.82 -30.19 -3.79
N VAL A 325 -2.46 -29.38 -2.81
CA VAL A 325 -1.14 -28.75 -2.66
C VAL A 325 -0.55 -29.18 -1.33
N HIS A 326 0.18 -30.29 -1.32
CA HIS A 326 0.76 -30.88 -0.11
C HIS A 326 1.99 -30.10 0.38
N ARG A 327 1.75 -28.99 1.08
CA ARG A 327 2.81 -28.16 1.68
C ARG A 327 2.39 -27.64 3.04
N THR A 328 3.37 -27.51 3.93
CA THR A 328 3.20 -26.76 5.18
C THR A 328 3.68 -25.33 4.97
N VAL A 329 2.79 -24.36 5.17
CA VAL A 329 3.07 -22.94 4.94
C VAL A 329 2.85 -22.13 6.21
N THR A 330 3.53 -21.00 6.33
CA THR A 330 3.20 -19.95 7.30
C THR A 330 2.88 -18.65 6.57
N PHE A 331 2.19 -17.70 7.23
CA PHE A 331 1.63 -16.53 6.57
C PHE A 331 2.11 -15.20 7.16
N HIS A 332 2.51 -14.28 6.29
CA HIS A 332 2.75 -12.89 6.64
C HIS A 332 1.59 -11.99 6.21
N ASP A 333 0.84 -11.51 7.19
CA ASP A 333 -0.20 -10.50 7.02
C ASP A 333 0.40 -9.14 6.57
N PRO A 334 0.11 -8.66 5.34
CA PRO A 334 0.56 -7.35 4.90
C PRO A 334 -0.19 -6.25 5.66
N CYS A 335 0.54 -5.32 6.28
CA CYS A 335 -0.06 -4.26 7.11
C CYS A 335 -1.15 -3.42 6.42
N HIS A 336 -1.02 -3.14 5.12
CA HIS A 336 -2.02 -2.37 4.37
C HIS A 336 -3.27 -3.17 4.00
N LEU A 337 -3.23 -4.51 4.00
CA LEU A 337 -4.43 -5.34 3.84
C LEU A 337 -5.03 -5.68 5.20
N GLY A 338 -4.19 -6.00 6.18
CA GLY A 338 -4.62 -6.33 7.52
C GLY A 338 -5.04 -5.09 8.30
N ARG A 339 -4.09 -4.47 9.00
CA ARG A 339 -4.36 -3.36 9.94
C ARG A 339 -5.09 -2.17 9.32
N ALA A 340 -4.83 -1.82 8.07
CA ALA A 340 -5.46 -0.65 7.46
C ALA A 340 -6.90 -0.88 7.00
N THR A 341 -7.27 -2.10 6.58
CA THR A 341 -8.58 -2.37 5.96
C THR A 341 -9.35 -3.54 6.60
N ASN A 342 -8.80 -4.15 7.65
CA ASN A 342 -9.33 -5.34 8.35
C ASN A 342 -9.43 -6.61 7.46
N GLY A 343 -8.62 -6.70 6.40
CA GLY A 343 -8.65 -7.77 5.39
C GLY A 343 -7.88 -9.03 5.77
N PHE A 344 -8.02 -9.51 7.02
CA PHE A 344 -7.27 -10.67 7.53
C PHE A 344 -7.81 -12.03 7.07
N GLU A 345 -9.13 -12.13 6.86
CA GLU A 345 -9.80 -13.40 6.60
C GLU A 345 -9.59 -13.92 5.17
N GLY A 346 -9.53 -13.02 4.18
CA GLY A 346 -9.47 -13.39 2.76
C GLY A 346 -8.35 -14.40 2.44
N PRO A 347 -7.11 -14.17 2.86
CA PRO A 347 -6.02 -15.13 2.68
C PRO A 347 -6.26 -16.49 3.36
N ARG A 348 -6.85 -16.51 4.56
CA ARG A 348 -7.07 -17.73 5.35
C ARG A 348 -8.17 -18.59 4.75
N ILE A 349 -9.31 -17.97 4.38
CA ILE A 349 -10.40 -18.63 3.65
C ILE A 349 -9.87 -19.34 2.39
N ILE A 350 -8.97 -18.70 1.65
CA ILE A 350 -8.36 -19.28 0.45
C ILE A 350 -7.46 -20.46 0.81
N MET A 351 -6.54 -20.29 1.76
CA MET A 351 -5.59 -21.34 2.15
C MET A 351 -6.30 -22.58 2.73
N ASP A 352 -7.33 -22.38 3.56
CA ASP A 352 -8.13 -23.47 4.15
C ASP A 352 -8.93 -24.24 3.09
N ALA A 353 -9.32 -23.57 1.99
CA ALA A 353 -10.07 -24.20 0.91
C ALA A 353 -9.18 -25.02 -0.05
N ILE A 354 -7.85 -24.84 -0.03
CA ILE A 354 -6.92 -25.58 -0.89
C ILE A 354 -6.67 -26.97 -0.26
N PRO A 355 -7.06 -28.08 -0.93
CA PRO A 355 -6.88 -29.41 -0.36
C PRO A 355 -5.40 -29.72 -0.12
N GLY A 356 -5.07 -30.35 1.00
CA GLY A 356 -3.70 -30.77 1.32
C GLY A 356 -2.74 -29.66 1.78
N LEU A 357 -3.14 -28.39 1.71
CA LEU A 357 -2.35 -27.28 2.23
C LEU A 357 -2.52 -27.19 3.76
N SER A 358 -1.41 -27.04 4.49
CA SER A 358 -1.43 -26.89 5.95
C SER A 358 -0.88 -25.53 6.34
N LEU A 359 -1.71 -24.67 6.93
CA LEU A 359 -1.27 -23.39 7.48
C LEU A 359 -0.80 -23.54 8.94
N LYS A 360 0.41 -23.08 9.24
CA LYS A 360 0.95 -22.89 10.58
C LYS A 360 1.17 -21.40 10.83
N GLU A 361 0.29 -20.80 11.61
CA GLU A 361 0.39 -19.37 11.95
C GLU A 361 1.64 -19.06 12.79
N MET A 362 2.26 -17.92 12.50
CA MET A 362 3.28 -17.37 13.39
C MET A 362 2.63 -16.86 14.68
N PRO A 363 3.35 -16.84 15.82
CA PRO A 363 2.80 -16.33 17.09
C PRO A 363 2.26 -14.90 16.99
N ARG A 364 2.87 -14.09 16.11
CA ARG A 364 2.39 -12.75 15.76
C ARG A 364 1.76 -12.79 14.37
N SER A 365 0.44 -12.92 14.35
CA SER A 365 -0.39 -12.90 13.15
C SER A 365 -1.44 -11.79 13.24
N HIS A 366 -2.25 -11.63 12.20
CA HIS A 366 -3.34 -10.65 12.12
C HIS A 366 -2.86 -9.22 12.44
N GLU A 367 -3.58 -8.48 13.28
CA GLU A 367 -3.26 -7.10 13.64
C GLU A 367 -1.90 -6.97 14.36
N TYR A 368 -1.42 -8.06 14.99
CA TYR A 368 -0.15 -8.12 15.70
C TYR A 368 1.05 -8.52 14.82
N SER A 369 0.83 -8.83 13.54
CA SER A 369 1.88 -9.22 12.61
C SER A 369 3.01 -8.17 12.51
N ARG A 370 4.27 -8.61 12.63
CA ARG A 370 5.44 -7.73 12.46
C ARG A 370 5.53 -7.22 11.03
N CYS A 371 5.94 -5.96 10.86
CA CYS A 371 6.16 -5.36 9.55
C CYS A 371 7.37 -5.96 8.82
N CYS A 372 7.27 -6.18 7.51
CA CYS A 372 8.40 -6.58 6.65
C CYS A 372 9.45 -5.49 6.41
N GLY A 373 9.17 -4.24 6.82
CA GLY A 373 10.06 -3.08 6.69
C GLY A 373 10.10 -2.42 5.31
N ALA A 374 9.43 -2.97 4.29
CA ALA A 374 9.56 -2.43 2.93
C ALA A 374 8.86 -1.07 2.75
N GLY A 375 7.72 -0.87 3.43
CA GLY A 375 6.79 0.28 3.27
C GLY A 375 7.31 1.63 3.77
N GLY A 376 6.46 2.66 3.64
CA GLY A 376 6.70 3.98 4.24
C GLY A 376 7.90 4.77 3.69
N GLY A 377 8.50 4.34 2.57
CA GLY A 377 9.78 4.88 2.09
C GLY A 377 11.01 4.38 2.87
N LEU A 378 10.81 3.49 3.85
CA LEU A 378 11.87 2.98 4.72
C LEU A 378 12.93 2.23 3.94
N LYS A 379 12.53 1.32 3.04
CA LYS A 379 13.48 0.54 2.23
C LYS A 379 14.45 1.40 1.41
N ALA A 380 13.98 2.55 0.93
CA ALA A 380 14.81 3.48 0.15
C ALA A 380 15.66 4.38 1.05
N GLY A 381 15.14 4.81 2.20
CA GLY A 381 15.86 5.69 3.13
C GLY A 381 16.88 4.96 3.99
N PHE A 382 16.52 3.78 4.51
CA PHE A 382 17.26 3.01 5.51
C PHE A 382 17.20 1.51 5.21
N PRO A 383 17.86 1.04 4.12
CA PRO A 383 17.83 -0.37 3.73
C PRO A 383 18.34 -1.32 4.81
N ASP A 384 19.29 -0.90 5.65
CA ASP A 384 19.81 -1.72 6.75
C ASP A 384 18.76 -2.00 7.82
N ILE A 385 17.98 -0.98 8.20
CA ILE A 385 16.85 -1.13 9.12
C ILE A 385 15.81 -2.07 8.52
N GLN A 386 15.48 -1.90 7.23
CA GLN A 386 14.56 -2.79 6.54
C GLN A 386 15.05 -4.25 6.57
N ASN A 387 16.33 -4.49 6.30
CA ASN A 387 16.91 -5.83 6.35
C ASN A 387 16.79 -6.45 7.75
N LYS A 388 17.22 -5.73 8.79
CA LYS A 388 17.11 -6.20 10.19
C LYS A 388 15.66 -6.56 10.57
N MET A 389 14.69 -5.73 10.16
CA MET A 389 13.26 -6.02 10.36
C MET A 389 12.82 -7.29 9.64
N ALA A 390 13.20 -7.46 8.37
CA ALA A 390 12.87 -8.65 7.60
C ALA A 390 13.46 -9.91 8.25
N GLN A 391 14.74 -9.90 8.63
CA GLN A 391 15.39 -11.04 9.29
C GLN A 391 14.66 -11.46 10.58
N ARG A 392 14.20 -10.51 11.41
CA ARG A 392 13.41 -10.85 12.60
C ARG A 392 12.10 -11.54 12.25
N ARG A 393 11.42 -11.09 11.19
CA ARG A 393 10.19 -11.74 10.74
C ARG A 393 10.45 -13.12 10.14
N ILE A 394 11.57 -13.31 9.45
CA ILE A 394 11.96 -14.63 8.92
C ILE A 394 12.25 -15.61 10.05
N ARG A 395 12.93 -15.20 11.13
CA ARG A 395 13.14 -16.07 12.30
C ARG A 395 11.82 -16.55 12.93
N GLU A 396 10.83 -15.67 13.08
CA GLU A 396 9.48 -16.08 13.52
C GLU A 396 8.83 -17.10 12.57
N ALA A 397 9.05 -16.94 11.26
CA ALA A 397 8.54 -17.88 10.27
C ALA A 397 9.24 -19.24 10.37
N GLU A 398 10.56 -19.28 10.59
CA GLU A 398 11.36 -20.50 10.77
C GLU A 398 10.91 -21.30 12.00
N GLU A 399 10.57 -20.61 13.10
CA GLU A 399 10.07 -21.22 14.34
C GLU A 399 8.77 -22.02 14.15
N THR A 400 8.00 -21.74 13.09
CA THR A 400 6.79 -22.53 12.76
C THR A 400 7.10 -23.91 12.17
N GLY A 401 8.33 -24.12 11.67
CA GLY A 401 8.72 -25.30 10.93
C GLY A 401 7.98 -25.46 9.59
N ALA A 402 7.48 -24.36 9.02
CA ALA A 402 6.90 -24.35 7.68
C ALA A 402 7.99 -24.39 6.60
N GLU A 403 7.66 -24.92 5.42
CA GLU A 403 8.56 -24.98 4.26
C GLU A 403 8.54 -23.67 3.46
N SER A 404 7.41 -22.96 3.48
CA SER A 404 7.21 -21.74 2.71
C SER A 404 6.60 -20.63 3.55
N LEU A 405 7.09 -19.41 3.32
CA LEU A 405 6.50 -18.17 3.83
C LEU A 405 5.62 -17.55 2.76
N VAL A 406 4.31 -17.48 3.02
CA VAL A 406 3.31 -16.96 2.10
C VAL A 406 2.97 -15.52 2.46
N SER A 407 2.81 -14.67 1.45
CA SER A 407 2.17 -13.35 1.59
C SER A 407 1.29 -13.06 0.38
N CYS A 408 0.54 -11.97 0.42
CA CYS A 408 -0.30 -11.51 -0.68
C CYS A 408 0.03 -10.06 -1.06
N CYS A 409 1.30 -9.66 -0.92
CA CYS A 409 1.76 -8.33 -1.30
C CYS A 409 3.13 -8.43 -2.00
N PRO A 410 3.26 -8.01 -3.27
CA PRO A 410 4.52 -7.98 -4.01
C PRO A 410 5.66 -7.25 -3.27
N PHE A 411 5.33 -6.21 -2.50
CA PHE A 411 6.33 -5.46 -1.77
C PHE A 411 6.76 -6.14 -0.47
N CYS A 412 5.85 -6.86 0.19
CA CYS A 412 6.22 -7.73 1.31
C CYS A 412 7.04 -8.92 0.83
N TYR A 413 6.66 -9.54 -0.30
CA TYR A 413 7.43 -10.58 -0.97
C TYR A 413 8.89 -10.13 -1.18
N GLN A 414 9.09 -8.97 -1.79
CA GLN A 414 10.43 -8.44 -2.03
C GLN A 414 11.19 -8.15 -0.72
N GLY A 415 10.53 -7.55 0.28
CA GLY A 415 11.15 -7.21 1.56
C GLY A 415 11.53 -8.43 2.41
N LEU A 416 10.67 -9.45 2.44
CA LEU A 416 10.91 -10.70 3.16
C LEU A 416 11.98 -11.56 2.49
N ASN A 417 12.03 -11.57 1.16
CA ASN A 417 13.13 -12.24 0.44
C ASN A 417 14.51 -11.69 0.81
N VAL A 418 14.63 -10.38 1.08
CA VAL A 418 15.89 -9.80 1.59
C VAL A 418 16.28 -10.47 2.92
N GLY A 419 15.31 -10.71 3.81
CA GLY A 419 15.53 -11.40 5.08
C GLY A 419 15.92 -12.87 4.89
N ILE A 420 15.24 -13.58 3.98
CA ILE A 420 15.53 -15.00 3.66
C ILE A 420 16.96 -15.13 3.14
N SER A 421 17.33 -14.30 2.15
CA SER A 421 18.68 -14.31 1.59
C SER A 421 19.74 -13.91 2.62
N SER A 422 19.46 -12.94 3.49
CA SER A 422 20.43 -12.48 4.50
C SER A 422 20.67 -13.50 5.61
N LEU A 423 19.71 -14.38 5.88
CA LEU A 423 19.83 -15.46 6.87
C LEU A 423 20.23 -16.80 6.25
N GLU A 424 20.35 -16.87 4.92
CA GLU A 424 20.50 -18.14 4.19
C GLU A 424 19.42 -19.17 4.58
N SER A 425 18.22 -18.65 4.88
CA SER A 425 17.09 -19.44 5.32
C SER A 425 16.62 -20.40 4.23
N GLN A 426 16.17 -21.59 4.64
CA GLN A 426 15.60 -22.59 3.74
C GLN A 426 14.13 -22.30 3.38
N LEU A 427 13.52 -21.29 3.99
CA LEU A 427 12.15 -20.88 3.68
C LEU A 427 12.02 -20.42 2.23
N VAL A 428 11.02 -20.95 1.53
CA VAL A 428 10.68 -20.49 0.18
C VAL A 428 9.61 -19.41 0.26
N MET A 429 9.93 -18.19 -0.20
CA MET A 429 8.93 -17.14 -0.30
C MET A 429 7.93 -17.44 -1.41
N ARG A 430 6.65 -17.38 -1.09
CA ARG A 430 5.55 -17.55 -2.06
C ARG A 430 4.55 -16.41 -1.97
N ASP A 431 4.00 -16.04 -3.11
CA ASP A 431 2.78 -15.23 -3.14
C ASP A 431 1.57 -16.17 -3.12
N ILE A 432 0.50 -15.81 -2.42
CA ILE A 432 -0.70 -16.64 -2.33
C ILE A 432 -1.28 -17.00 -3.71
N SER A 433 -1.10 -16.14 -4.73
CA SER A 433 -1.52 -16.45 -6.09
C SER A 433 -0.83 -17.67 -6.68
N SER A 434 0.41 -18.02 -6.25
CA SER A 434 1.05 -19.25 -6.72
C SER A 434 0.33 -20.49 -6.22
N LEU A 435 -0.09 -20.50 -4.95
CA LEU A 435 -0.80 -21.64 -4.35
C LEU A 435 -2.19 -21.79 -4.97
N VAL A 436 -2.90 -20.67 -5.18
CA VAL A 436 -4.21 -20.67 -5.86
C VAL A 436 -4.08 -21.18 -7.29
N ALA A 437 -3.10 -20.68 -8.05
CA ALA A 437 -2.88 -21.11 -9.43
C ALA A 437 -2.50 -22.59 -9.50
N GLU A 438 -1.61 -23.06 -8.63
CA GLU A 438 -1.20 -24.46 -8.58
C GLU A 438 -2.37 -25.40 -8.29
N SER A 439 -3.20 -25.05 -7.29
CA SER A 439 -4.37 -25.87 -6.94
C SER A 439 -5.47 -25.85 -8.00
N LEU A 440 -5.58 -24.76 -8.78
CA LEU A 440 -6.52 -24.65 -9.90
C LEU A 440 -6.03 -25.37 -11.17
N LEU A 441 -4.74 -25.28 -11.47
CA LEU A 441 -4.16 -25.79 -12.73
C LEU A 441 -3.63 -27.22 -12.59
N GLY A 442 -3.34 -27.67 -11.37
CA GLY A 442 -2.74 -28.97 -11.07
C GLY A 442 -1.22 -29.02 -11.23
N TYR A 443 -0.56 -27.86 -11.37
CA TYR A 443 0.90 -27.75 -11.48
C TYR A 443 1.39 -26.35 -11.09
N ASP A 444 2.64 -26.24 -10.60
CA ASP A 444 3.30 -24.93 -10.43
C ASP A 444 3.73 -24.40 -11.81
N VAL A 445 3.23 -23.21 -12.17
CA VAL A 445 3.42 -22.57 -13.48
C VAL A 445 4.89 -22.38 -13.82
N PHE A 446 5.72 -22.06 -12.83
CA PHE A 446 7.14 -21.79 -13.02
C PHE A 446 7.95 -23.09 -13.04
N GLU A 447 7.60 -24.08 -12.21
CA GLU A 447 8.25 -25.40 -12.27
C GLU A 447 7.97 -26.11 -13.60
N GLN A 448 6.75 -26.01 -14.13
CA GLN A 448 6.39 -26.64 -15.41
C GLN A 448 7.17 -26.04 -16.59
N ALA A 449 7.31 -24.70 -16.64
CA ALA A 449 8.03 -24.03 -17.71
C ALA A 449 9.53 -24.35 -17.75
N HIS A 450 10.10 -24.81 -16.63
CA HIS A 450 11.49 -25.24 -16.52
C HIS A 450 11.71 -26.74 -16.75
N ARG A 451 10.65 -27.54 -16.93
CA ARG A 451 10.82 -28.94 -17.33
C ARG A 451 11.41 -29.02 -18.74
N PRO A 452 12.44 -29.85 -18.99
CA PRO A 452 12.89 -30.13 -20.33
C PRO A 452 11.69 -30.57 -21.16
N VAL A 453 11.54 -30.00 -22.35
CA VAL A 453 10.63 -30.58 -23.35
C VAL A 453 11.26 -31.92 -23.70
N GLU A 454 10.82 -32.99 -23.05
CA GLU A 454 11.13 -34.33 -23.53
C GLU A 454 10.66 -34.37 -24.99
N ASN A 455 11.60 -34.62 -25.90
CA ASN A 455 11.31 -34.89 -27.31
C ASN A 455 10.54 -36.21 -27.38
N ASN A 456 9.28 -36.18 -26.99
CA ASN A 456 8.34 -37.24 -27.27
C ASN A 456 7.93 -37.06 -28.73
N THR A 457 8.65 -37.76 -29.61
CA THR A 457 8.09 -38.31 -30.83
C THR A 457 6.68 -38.81 -30.47
N PRO A 458 5.62 -38.38 -31.17
CA PRO A 458 4.27 -38.69 -30.74
C PRO A 458 4.03 -40.20 -30.83
N GLN A 459 4.11 -40.89 -29.69
CA GLN A 459 3.40 -42.14 -29.53
C GLN A 459 1.91 -41.81 -29.49
N LYS A 460 1.23 -42.18 -30.57
CA LYS A 460 -0.23 -42.26 -30.62
C LYS A 460 -0.70 -43.15 -29.47
N SER A 461 -1.11 -42.55 -28.36
CA SER A 461 -2.06 -43.15 -27.42
C SER A 461 -3.31 -42.28 -27.44
N GLY A 462 -4.43 -42.91 -27.78
CA GLY A 462 -5.70 -42.26 -28.05
C GLY A 462 -6.28 -41.60 -26.80
N GLY A 463 -6.84 -40.41 -27.00
CA GLY A 463 -7.56 -39.68 -25.94
C GLY A 463 -7.81 -38.21 -26.27
N SER A 464 -8.02 -37.84 -27.54
CA SER A 464 -8.38 -36.47 -27.93
C SER A 464 -9.89 -36.26 -28.10
N SER A 465 -10.68 -37.34 -28.08
CA SER A 465 -12.15 -37.26 -28.15
C SER A 465 -12.77 -36.76 -26.85
N ASP A 466 -12.26 -37.18 -25.69
CA ASP A 466 -13.01 -37.02 -24.43
C ASP A 466 -12.93 -35.59 -23.88
N ARG A 467 -11.78 -34.92 -24.02
CA ARG A 467 -11.62 -33.50 -23.62
C ARG A 467 -12.40 -32.54 -24.53
N LYS A 468 -12.60 -32.91 -25.80
CA LYS A 468 -13.42 -32.13 -26.74
C LYS A 468 -14.90 -32.31 -26.43
N LYS A 469 -15.32 -33.54 -26.12
CA LYS A 469 -16.69 -33.89 -25.73
C LYS A 469 -17.10 -33.21 -24.42
N GLU A 470 -16.24 -33.21 -23.39
CA GLU A 470 -16.52 -32.56 -22.11
C GLU A 470 -16.64 -31.01 -22.24
N ARG A 471 -15.84 -30.41 -23.13
CA ARG A 471 -15.89 -28.97 -23.42
C ARG A 471 -17.11 -28.59 -24.25
N GLU A 472 -17.54 -29.46 -25.16
CA GLU A 472 -18.76 -29.29 -25.96
C GLU A 472 -20.02 -29.49 -25.09
N GLU A 473 -20.03 -30.45 -24.17
CA GLU A 473 -21.11 -30.68 -23.19
C GLU A 473 -21.26 -29.50 -22.21
N ARG A 474 -20.16 -28.94 -21.69
CA ARG A 474 -20.20 -27.72 -20.86
C ARG A 474 -20.68 -26.49 -21.63
N ARG A 475 -20.36 -26.38 -22.92
CA ARG A 475 -20.90 -25.33 -23.82
C ARG A 475 -22.38 -25.53 -24.10
N ALA A 476 -22.82 -26.77 -24.32
CA ALA A 476 -24.22 -27.12 -24.55
C ALA A 476 -25.08 -26.85 -23.31
N ALA A 477 -24.59 -27.20 -22.11
CA ALA A 477 -25.27 -26.89 -20.84
C ALA A 477 -25.40 -25.38 -20.58
N ARG A 478 -24.40 -24.57 -21.01
CA ARG A 478 -24.47 -23.09 -20.95
C ARG A 478 -25.45 -22.52 -21.98
N LYS A 479 -25.58 -23.14 -23.16
CA LYS A 479 -26.54 -22.72 -24.20
C LYS A 479 -27.98 -23.00 -23.78
N ALA A 480 -28.23 -24.18 -23.20
CA ALA A 480 -29.53 -24.55 -22.64
C ALA A 480 -29.97 -23.61 -21.50
N LYS A 481 -29.06 -23.18 -20.62
CA LYS A 481 -29.35 -22.16 -19.58
C LYS A 481 -29.64 -20.76 -20.13
N LYS A 482 -29.17 -20.45 -21.34
CA LYS A 482 -29.40 -19.16 -22.00
C LYS A 482 -30.70 -19.15 -22.81
N GLU A 483 -31.07 -20.30 -23.39
CA GLU A 483 -32.33 -20.50 -24.11
C GLU A 483 -33.54 -20.56 -23.17
N LEU A 484 -33.37 -21.03 -21.92
CA LEU A 484 -34.43 -21.02 -20.90
C LEU A 484 -34.78 -19.63 -20.33
N LYS A 485 -34.13 -18.56 -20.78
CA LYS A 485 -34.33 -17.17 -20.28
C LYS A 485 -34.93 -16.21 -21.30
N CYS A 486 -35.34 -16.71 -22.47
CA CYS A 486 -35.92 -15.89 -23.54
C CYS A 486 -37.23 -16.52 -24.08
N GLU A 487 -38.25 -16.66 -23.23
CA GLU A 487 -39.64 -16.74 -23.70
C GLU A 487 -40.37 -15.51 -23.16
N ASN A 488 -40.49 -14.49 -24.02
CA ASN A 488 -41.60 -13.52 -24.11
C ASN A 488 -41.14 -12.26 -24.86
N VAL A 489 -41.05 -12.34 -26.20
CA VAL A 489 -41.16 -11.18 -27.11
C VAL A 489 -41.84 -11.66 -28.40
N PRO A 490 -42.91 -10.99 -28.90
CA PRO A 490 -43.60 -11.39 -30.12
C PRO A 490 -42.81 -11.03 -31.40
N PRO A 491 -43.05 -11.71 -32.54
CA PRO A 491 -42.25 -11.52 -33.75
C PRO A 491 -42.69 -10.28 -34.54
N ALA A 492 -41.71 -9.63 -35.20
CA ALA A 492 -41.93 -8.63 -36.24
C ALA A 492 -41.71 -9.26 -37.63
N PRO A 493 -42.35 -8.75 -38.69
CA PRO A 493 -42.56 -9.48 -39.95
C PRO A 493 -41.36 -9.40 -40.91
N ASP A 494 -41.29 -10.40 -41.78
CA ASP A 494 -40.35 -10.52 -42.89
C ASP A 494 -40.67 -9.51 -44.00
N ASP A 495 -39.63 -8.97 -44.67
CA ASP A 495 -39.61 -8.88 -46.13
C ASP A 495 -38.25 -8.46 -46.71
N ASP A 496 -38.06 -8.93 -47.95
CA ASP A 496 -36.94 -8.77 -48.87
C ASP A 496 -36.53 -7.32 -49.17
N THR A 497 -35.22 -7.09 -49.43
CA THR A 497 -34.69 -6.14 -50.46
C THR A 497 -33.16 -6.05 -50.38
N ALA A 498 -32.45 -6.82 -51.22
CA ALA A 498 -30.99 -6.80 -51.31
C ALA A 498 -30.40 -5.64 -52.15
N ASP A 499 -31.21 -4.88 -52.90
CA ASP A 499 -30.67 -3.89 -53.87
C ASP A 499 -30.57 -2.44 -53.36
N ALA A 500 -31.12 -2.10 -52.19
CA ALA A 500 -31.01 -0.74 -51.63
C ALA A 500 -29.68 -0.47 -50.88
N ALA A 501 -28.96 -1.52 -50.49
CA ALA A 501 -27.74 -1.41 -49.70
C ALA A 501 -26.48 -1.07 -50.52
N GLU A 502 -26.49 -1.37 -51.83
CA GLU A 502 -25.37 -1.15 -52.74
C GLU A 502 -25.24 0.34 -53.13
N LEU A 503 -26.37 1.00 -53.44
CA LEU A 503 -26.43 2.42 -53.81
C LEU A 503 -26.04 3.35 -52.64
N SER A 504 -26.46 3.04 -51.41
CA SER A 504 -26.08 3.79 -50.20
C SER A 504 -24.58 3.73 -49.87
N ARG A 505 -23.89 2.64 -50.27
CA ARG A 505 -22.44 2.47 -50.04
C ARG A 505 -21.61 3.29 -51.02
N GLN A 506 -22.07 3.47 -52.25
CA GLN A 506 -21.37 4.26 -53.26
C GLN A 506 -21.46 5.77 -52.95
N GLU A 507 -22.63 6.26 -52.52
CA GLU A 507 -22.81 7.66 -52.11
C GLU A 507 -21.96 8.04 -50.88
N LYS A 508 -21.89 7.17 -49.87
CA LYS A 508 -21.05 7.38 -48.68
C LYS A 508 -19.55 7.36 -49.01
N LYS A 509 -19.14 6.65 -50.06
CA LYS A 509 -17.74 6.61 -50.53
C LYS A 509 -17.38 7.89 -51.29
N ALA A 510 -18.29 8.42 -52.10
CA ALA A 510 -18.15 9.70 -52.79
C ALA A 510 -18.07 10.88 -51.80
N GLN A 511 -18.96 10.93 -50.80
CA GLN A 511 -18.94 11.97 -49.75
C GLN A 511 -17.64 11.96 -48.93
N ARG A 512 -17.07 10.78 -48.65
CA ARG A 512 -15.78 10.64 -47.94
C ARG A 512 -14.58 11.08 -48.79
N GLN A 513 -14.64 10.93 -50.10
CA GLN A 513 -13.60 11.42 -51.02
C GLN A 513 -13.66 12.94 -51.17
N GLN A 514 -14.86 13.52 -51.26
CA GLN A 514 -15.07 14.98 -51.29
C GLN A 514 -14.55 15.65 -50.00
N ALA A 515 -14.91 15.11 -48.83
CA ALA A 515 -14.44 15.63 -47.54
C ALA A 515 -12.91 15.52 -47.35
N ARG A 516 -12.25 14.57 -48.01
CA ARG A 516 -10.78 14.46 -48.03
C ARG A 516 -10.13 15.48 -48.98
N ALA A 517 -10.77 15.78 -50.11
CA ALA A 517 -10.32 16.83 -51.03
C ALA A 517 -10.41 18.22 -50.37
N ASP A 518 -11.52 18.52 -49.68
CA ASP A 518 -11.72 19.81 -49.00
C ASP A 518 -10.74 20.03 -47.84
N ARG A 519 -10.40 18.97 -47.09
CA ARG A 519 -9.35 19.01 -46.04
C ARG A 519 -7.96 19.22 -46.62
N ARG A 520 -7.71 18.78 -47.85
CA ARG A 520 -6.41 18.95 -48.53
C ARG A 520 -6.27 20.36 -49.11
N ALA A 521 -7.37 20.98 -49.55
CA ALA A 521 -7.43 22.38 -49.98
C ALA A 521 -7.24 23.37 -48.80
N LYS A 522 -7.81 23.08 -47.62
CA LYS A 522 -7.65 23.92 -46.41
C LYS A 522 -6.26 23.91 -45.77
N ARG A 523 -5.35 23.01 -46.18
CA ARG A 523 -3.96 22.92 -45.67
C ARG A 523 -2.94 23.77 -46.46
N LYS A 524 -3.35 24.46 -47.52
CA LYS A 524 -2.48 25.33 -48.33
C LYS A 524 -3.04 26.76 -48.39
N ALA A 525 -2.90 27.51 -47.30
CA ALA A 525 -2.98 28.99 -47.30
C ALA A 525 -2.18 29.54 -46.10
N PRO A 526 -1.36 30.59 -46.26
CA PRO A 526 -0.54 31.15 -45.18
C PRO A 526 -1.24 32.26 -44.38
N ASP A 527 -0.81 32.40 -43.11
CA ASP A 527 -1.30 33.32 -42.07
C ASP A 527 -1.31 34.81 -42.44
N SER A 528 -2.29 35.57 -41.95
CA SER A 528 -2.06 36.92 -41.40
C SER A 528 -3.22 37.50 -40.56
N LYS A 529 -2.84 38.22 -39.50
CA LYS A 529 -3.49 39.37 -38.81
C LYS A 529 -4.46 39.17 -37.63
N THR A 530 -3.94 39.56 -36.46
CA THR A 530 -4.48 40.48 -35.42
C THR A 530 -5.88 41.09 -35.61
N VAL A 531 -6.71 41.10 -34.55
CA VAL A 531 -7.40 42.27 -33.96
C VAL A 531 -8.04 41.91 -32.60
N SER A 532 -7.96 42.88 -31.67
CA SER A 532 -8.56 43.01 -30.35
C SER A 532 -10.10 43.13 -30.32
N LYS A 533 -10.78 42.67 -29.25
CA LYS A 533 -11.52 43.50 -28.27
C LYS A 533 -12.36 42.67 -27.29
N THR A 534 -12.56 43.33 -26.15
CA THR A 534 -13.41 43.13 -24.98
C THR A 534 -14.79 42.53 -25.25
N ASP A 535 -15.37 41.81 -24.28
CA ASP A 535 -16.62 42.22 -23.61
C ASP A 535 -17.02 41.30 -22.44
N ALA A 536 -17.90 41.86 -21.62
CA ALA A 536 -18.15 41.60 -20.22
C ALA A 536 -18.89 40.29 -19.89
N LYS A 537 -18.63 39.87 -18.64
CA LYS A 537 -19.23 38.78 -17.88
C LYS A 537 -20.69 39.11 -17.46
N PRO A 538 -21.58 38.11 -17.35
CA PRO A 538 -22.64 38.14 -16.33
C PRO A 538 -22.42 37.06 -15.25
N ALA A 539 -22.90 37.37 -14.05
CA ALA A 539 -22.71 36.65 -12.79
C ALA A 539 -23.35 35.24 -12.74
N PRO A 540 -22.82 34.30 -11.92
CA PRO A 540 -23.44 33.00 -11.69
C PRO A 540 -24.55 33.07 -10.62
N LYS A 541 -25.62 32.29 -10.82
CA LYS A 541 -26.69 31.99 -9.86
C LYS A 541 -26.19 30.98 -8.80
N PRO A 542 -26.78 30.95 -7.59
CA PRO A 542 -26.31 30.10 -6.50
C PRO A 542 -26.65 28.62 -6.76
N GLU A 543 -25.65 27.76 -6.61
CA GLU A 543 -25.79 26.29 -6.65
C GLU A 543 -26.36 25.77 -5.33
N SER A 544 -27.34 24.86 -5.45
CA SER A 544 -27.94 24.08 -4.37
C SER A 544 -26.94 23.06 -3.80
N GLU A 545 -26.94 22.91 -2.48
CA GLU A 545 -26.12 21.94 -1.73
C GLU A 545 -26.25 20.50 -2.24
N PRO A 546 -25.15 19.73 -2.33
CA PRO A 546 -25.22 18.30 -2.63
C PRO A 546 -25.62 17.50 -1.37
N PRO A 547 -26.29 16.35 -1.53
CA PRO A 547 -26.82 15.58 -0.41
C PRO A 547 -25.72 14.90 0.41
N VAL A 548 -25.92 14.90 1.72
CA VAL A 548 -25.12 14.16 2.71
C VAL A 548 -25.23 12.67 2.42
N VAL A 549 -24.12 12.04 2.03
CA VAL A 549 -24.02 10.57 1.93
C VAL A 549 -23.79 10.01 3.33
N ALA A 550 -24.69 9.15 3.77
CA ALA A 550 -24.65 8.49 5.07
C ALA A 550 -23.39 7.62 5.23
N VAL A 551 -22.71 7.78 6.36
CA VAL A 551 -21.65 6.90 6.85
C VAL A 551 -22.29 5.56 7.23
N PRO A 552 -21.78 4.39 6.80
CA PRO A 552 -22.29 3.12 7.25
C PRO A 552 -22.01 2.92 8.74
N GLU A 553 -23.01 2.38 9.44
CA GLU A 553 -23.00 2.15 10.88
C GLU A 553 -21.88 1.20 11.34
N LYS A 554 -21.50 1.42 12.60
CA LYS A 554 -20.51 0.76 13.47
C LYS A 554 -20.24 -0.74 13.17
N PRO A 555 -18.97 -1.21 13.13
CA PRO A 555 -18.68 -2.63 13.10
C PRO A 555 -19.07 -3.31 14.43
N PRO A 556 -19.46 -4.61 14.42
CA PRO A 556 -19.77 -5.36 15.63
C PRO A 556 -18.54 -5.46 16.53
N GLU A 557 -18.77 -5.44 17.85
CA GLU A 557 -17.74 -5.59 18.86
C GLU A 557 -16.95 -6.89 18.64
N ALA A 558 -15.64 -6.75 18.51
CA ALA A 558 -14.73 -7.88 18.46
C ALA A 558 -14.74 -8.60 19.81
N ILE A 559 -15.23 -9.84 19.81
CA ILE A 559 -15.05 -10.78 20.91
C ILE A 559 -13.55 -11.10 20.96
N GLY A 560 -12.87 -10.58 21.99
CA GLY A 560 -11.49 -10.94 22.28
C GLY A 560 -11.37 -12.43 22.64
N PRO A 561 -10.16 -13.01 22.58
CA PRO A 561 -9.93 -14.38 23.02
C PRO A 561 -10.35 -14.54 24.50
N PRO A 562 -10.80 -15.73 24.94
CA PRO A 562 -11.21 -15.94 26.32
C PRO A 562 -10.01 -15.66 27.22
N VAL A 563 -10.13 -14.60 28.03
CA VAL A 563 -9.30 -14.42 29.21
C VAL A 563 -9.76 -15.45 30.22
N ASP A 564 -8.85 -16.32 30.65
CA ASP A 564 -9.09 -17.20 31.79
C ASP A 564 -9.61 -16.35 32.97
N ASP A 565 -10.80 -16.71 33.46
CA ASP A 565 -11.36 -16.10 34.67
C ASP A 565 -10.35 -16.25 35.82
N PRO A 566 -10.05 -15.17 36.57
CA PRO A 566 -9.17 -15.29 37.72
C PRO A 566 -9.85 -16.15 38.78
N VAL A 567 -9.20 -17.26 39.13
CA VAL A 567 -9.57 -18.13 40.26
C VAL A 567 -9.87 -17.25 41.49
N ASP A 568 -11.10 -17.34 42.01
CA ASP A 568 -11.53 -16.52 43.14
C ASP A 568 -10.80 -16.96 44.42
N MET A 569 -9.68 -16.28 44.71
CA MET A 569 -8.92 -16.51 45.94
C MET A 569 -9.77 -16.16 47.16
N SER A 570 -9.72 -17.02 48.17
CA SER A 570 -10.43 -16.84 49.43
C SER A 570 -10.03 -15.53 50.14
N LYS A 571 -10.91 -15.00 50.99
CA LYS A 571 -10.64 -13.76 51.76
C LYS A 571 -9.38 -13.87 52.62
N GLU A 572 -9.03 -15.07 53.09
CA GLU A 572 -7.80 -15.30 53.86
C GLU A 572 -6.53 -15.24 53.00
N GLU A 573 -6.56 -15.77 51.78
CA GLU A 573 -5.42 -15.70 50.86
C GLU A 573 -5.17 -14.26 50.39
N LYS A 574 -6.25 -13.50 50.13
CA LYS A 574 -6.16 -12.06 49.81
C LYS A 574 -5.57 -11.25 50.99
N LYS A 575 -5.90 -11.62 52.24
CA LYS A 575 -5.33 -10.99 53.45
C LYS A 575 -3.85 -11.34 53.63
N THR A 576 -3.48 -12.59 53.40
CA THR A 576 -2.11 -13.09 53.50
C THR A 576 -1.20 -12.47 52.44
N ALA A 577 -1.67 -12.38 51.19
CA ALA A 577 -0.96 -11.71 50.10
C ALA A 577 -0.73 -10.21 50.38
N ARG A 578 -1.73 -9.52 50.94
CA ARG A 578 -1.59 -8.11 51.35
C ARG A 578 -0.59 -7.91 52.48
N LEU A 579 -0.56 -8.81 53.47
CA LEU A 579 0.41 -8.75 54.57
C LEU A 579 1.84 -9.00 54.07
N LYS A 580 2.03 -9.96 53.16
CA LYS A 580 3.33 -10.26 52.54
C LYS A 580 3.84 -9.08 51.73
N ALA A 581 3.00 -8.49 50.88
CA ALA A 581 3.36 -7.30 50.09
C ALA A 581 3.70 -6.08 50.97
N ARG A 582 3.04 -5.94 52.13
CA ARG A 582 3.33 -4.86 53.08
C ARG A 582 4.66 -5.08 53.81
N ALA A 583 5.00 -6.32 54.14
CA ALA A 583 6.30 -6.69 54.71
C ALA A 583 7.46 -6.45 53.72
N GLU A 584 7.28 -6.83 52.46
CA GLU A 584 8.28 -6.62 51.40
C GLU A 584 8.54 -5.13 51.14
N ARG A 585 7.49 -4.30 51.12
CA ARG A 585 7.63 -2.84 51.00
C ARG A 585 8.33 -2.20 52.20
N ARG A 586 8.13 -2.75 53.41
CA ARG A 586 8.82 -2.28 54.62
C ARG A 586 10.30 -2.64 54.58
N ALA A 587 10.63 -3.87 54.20
CA ALA A 587 12.02 -4.32 54.03
C ALA A 587 12.75 -3.51 52.95
N ALA A 588 12.08 -3.18 51.84
CA ALA A 588 12.64 -2.32 50.78
C ALA A 588 12.91 -0.89 51.28
N ARG A 589 12.02 -0.33 52.12
CA ARG A 589 12.23 0.99 52.73
C ARG A 589 13.37 1.00 53.75
N GLU A 590 13.51 -0.04 54.56
CA GLU A 590 14.61 -0.16 55.53
C GLU A 590 15.97 -0.30 54.82
N LYS A 591 16.05 -1.10 53.74
CA LYS A 591 17.24 -1.17 52.86
C LYS A 591 17.57 0.17 52.18
N ALA A 592 16.56 0.90 51.73
CA ALA A 592 16.78 2.22 51.12
C ALA A 592 17.28 3.25 52.14
N LYS A 593 16.88 3.11 53.42
CA LYS A 593 17.32 3.98 54.51
C LYS A 593 18.76 3.69 54.93
N SER A 594 19.13 2.41 55.06
CA SER A 594 20.52 2.02 55.36
C SER A 594 21.50 2.45 54.26
N ALA A 595 21.09 2.33 52.99
CA ALA A 595 21.90 2.79 51.85
C ALA A 595 22.04 4.32 51.75
N ALA A 596 21.13 5.08 52.39
CA ALA A 596 21.22 6.53 52.47
C ALA A 596 22.11 6.99 53.64
N ASP A 597 22.13 6.24 54.73
CA ASP A 597 22.98 6.52 55.90
C ASP A 597 24.45 6.13 55.65
N GLU A 598 24.75 5.15 54.79
CA GLU A 598 26.13 4.86 54.33
C GLU A 598 26.72 5.88 53.34
N LYS A 599 25.90 6.81 52.84
CA LYS A 599 26.33 7.88 51.90
C LYS A 599 26.51 9.25 52.55
N LYS A 600 26.33 9.34 53.87
CA LYS A 600 26.69 10.48 54.71
C LYS A 600 27.88 10.12 55.57
#